data_AF-A0AA38CTW9-F1
#
_entry.id   AF-A0AA38CTW9-F1
#
_cell.length_a   1.000
_cell.length_b   1.000
_cell.length_c   1.000
_cell.angle_alpha   90.00
_cell.angle_beta   90.00
_cell.angle_gamma   90.00
#
_symmetry.space_group_name_H-M   'P 1'
#
loop_
_entity.id
_entity.type
_entity.pdbx_description
1 polymer ?
#
loop_
_entity_poly.entity_id
_entity_poly.type
_entity_poly.pdbx_seq_one_letter_code
_entity_poly.pdbx_strand_id
1 'polypeptide(L)'
;MRRVNIGTAALEDPAWTATAIAEHGDRIAIGLDVRGTRLAARGWTQEGGELDEVLDQLEAAGCARYVVTDVTKDGTLRGPNIDLLRHVCSRTDAPVIASGGISTLEDLRVLRELVPTGVEGAIVGTALYSGAFTIEQALDVAGRPGDGVGEVDGGVRSEGGSDDGGHGA
;
A
#
# COMPACT_ATOMS: atom_id res chain seq x y z
N MET A 1 15.90 5.45 11.57
CA MET A 1 15.16 5.35 10.29
C MET A 1 14.18 4.20 10.43
N ARG A 2 12.86 4.43 10.34
CA ARG A 2 11.85 3.36 10.54
C ARG A 2 11.49 2.65 9.23
N ARG A 3 11.48 3.37 8.10
CA ARG A 3 11.19 2.85 6.76
C ARG A 3 11.94 3.64 5.68
N VAL A 4 12.06 3.05 4.49
CA VAL A 4 12.55 3.66 3.26
C VAL A 4 11.48 3.43 2.19
N ASN A 5 11.06 4.50 1.52
CA ASN A 5 10.19 4.41 0.35
C ASN A 5 11.05 4.41 -0.91
N ILE A 6 10.97 3.35 -1.70
CA ILE A 6 11.64 3.21 -2.99
C ILE A 6 10.60 3.50 -4.07
N GLY A 7 10.64 4.71 -4.63
CA GLY A 7 9.82 5.09 -5.78
C GLY A 7 10.43 4.58 -7.08
N THR A 8 10.76 5.49 -7.99
CA THR A 8 11.28 5.23 -9.34
C THR A 8 12.33 4.10 -9.44
N ALA A 9 13.29 4.01 -8.51
CA ALA A 9 14.33 2.99 -8.55
C ALA A 9 13.79 1.56 -8.48
N ALA A 10 12.59 1.37 -7.89
CA ALA A 10 11.96 0.06 -7.77
C ALA A 10 11.66 -0.57 -9.13
N LEU A 11 11.34 0.27 -10.13
CA LEU A 11 10.89 -0.15 -11.45
C LEU A 11 12.01 -0.24 -12.47
N GLU A 12 13.17 0.38 -12.19
CA GLU A 12 14.30 0.44 -13.11
C GLU A 12 15.23 -0.77 -13.01
N ASP A 13 15.30 -1.38 -11.82
CA ASP A 13 16.11 -2.58 -11.56
C ASP A 13 15.34 -3.56 -10.67
N PRO A 14 14.48 -4.41 -11.26
CA PRO A 14 13.68 -5.38 -10.51
C PRO A 14 14.53 -6.36 -9.68
N ALA A 15 15.73 -6.71 -10.15
CA ALA A 15 16.63 -7.62 -9.44
C ALA A 15 17.22 -6.96 -8.18
N TRP A 16 17.63 -5.70 -8.29
CA TRP A 16 18.04 -4.91 -7.14
C TRP A 16 16.86 -4.70 -6.17
N THR A 17 15.67 -4.40 -6.67
CA THR A 17 14.47 -4.23 -5.85
C THR A 17 14.15 -5.49 -5.05
N ALA A 18 14.17 -6.66 -5.70
CA ALA A 18 13.96 -7.94 -5.01
C ALA A 18 15.03 -8.19 -3.94
N THR A 19 16.29 -7.85 -4.22
CA THR A 19 17.39 -7.95 -3.24
C THR A 19 17.15 -7.02 -2.04
N ALA A 20 16.77 -5.77 -2.29
CA ALA A 20 16.49 -4.79 -1.24
C ALA A 20 15.30 -5.22 -0.37
N ILE A 21 14.23 -5.77 -0.97
CA ILE A 21 13.09 -6.33 -0.24
C ILE A 21 13.55 -7.51 0.62
N ALA A 22 14.30 -8.46 0.06
CA ALA A 22 14.77 -9.63 0.80
C ALA A 22 15.71 -9.25 1.97
N GLU A 23 16.58 -8.26 1.80
CA GLU A 23 17.54 -7.84 2.83
C GLU A 23 16.94 -6.96 3.93
N HIS A 24 15.86 -6.23 3.62
CA HIS A 24 15.35 -5.19 4.52
C HIS A 24 13.90 -5.37 4.96
N GLY A 25 13.14 -6.26 4.31
CA GLY A 25 11.79 -6.69 4.67
C GLY A 25 10.85 -5.52 4.92
N ASP A 26 10.18 -5.53 6.08
CA ASP A 26 9.17 -4.55 6.53
C ASP A 26 9.63 -3.09 6.55
N ARG A 27 10.93 -2.83 6.40
CA ARG A 27 11.48 -1.47 6.29
C ARG A 27 11.34 -0.88 4.90
N ILE A 28 11.00 -1.68 3.89
CA ILE A 28 10.80 -1.24 2.51
C ILE A 28 9.32 -0.99 2.25
N ALA A 29 9.03 0.15 1.61
CA ALA A 29 7.77 0.38 0.91
C ALA A 29 8.10 0.70 -0.55
N ILE A 30 7.30 0.19 -1.48
CA ILE A 30 7.46 0.46 -2.91
C ILE A 30 6.43 1.50 -3.37
N GLY A 31 6.91 2.55 -4.02
CA GLY A 31 6.08 3.57 -4.65
C GLY A 31 5.58 3.10 -6.02
N LEU A 32 4.26 3.09 -6.20
CA LEU A 32 3.57 2.77 -7.43
C LEU A 32 2.90 4.04 -7.97
N ASP A 33 3.61 4.73 -8.86
CA ASP A 33 3.12 5.94 -9.53
C ASP A 33 2.34 5.52 -10.78
N VAL A 34 1.01 5.51 -10.70
CA VAL A 34 0.12 4.92 -11.71
C VAL A 34 -0.51 5.99 -12.60
N ARG A 35 -0.47 5.75 -13.92
CA ARG A 35 -1.21 6.48 -14.96
C ARG A 35 -2.03 5.50 -15.78
N GLY A 36 -3.34 5.49 -15.55
CA GLY A 36 -4.22 4.49 -16.18
C GLY A 36 -3.92 3.10 -15.60
N THR A 37 -3.44 2.17 -16.45
CA THR A 37 -3.03 0.82 -16.03
C THR A 37 -1.52 0.65 -15.89
N ARG A 38 -0.73 1.71 -16.17
CA ARG A 38 0.72 1.64 -16.24
C ARG A 38 1.40 2.41 -15.14
N LEU A 39 2.62 1.98 -14.82
CA LEU A 39 3.50 2.71 -13.93
C LEU A 39 4.31 3.77 -14.69
N ALA A 40 4.52 4.92 -14.05
CA ALA A 40 5.38 5.98 -14.54
C ALA A 40 6.79 5.81 -13.96
N ALA A 41 7.80 5.71 -14.82
CA ALA A 41 9.20 5.72 -14.44
C ALA A 41 9.87 7.07 -14.79
N ARG A 42 10.95 7.38 -14.06
CA ARG A 42 11.89 8.50 -14.21
C ARG A 42 11.28 9.81 -14.72
N GLY A 43 10.92 10.69 -13.78
CA GLY A 43 10.52 12.06 -14.11
C GLY A 43 9.38 12.14 -15.13
N TRP A 44 8.45 11.17 -15.09
CA TRP A 44 7.27 11.10 -15.96
C TRP A 44 7.52 10.74 -17.42
N THR A 45 8.75 10.35 -17.79
CA THR A 45 9.20 10.24 -19.20
C THR A 45 9.45 8.82 -19.71
N GLN A 46 9.50 7.80 -18.85
CA GLN A 46 9.59 6.40 -19.27
C GLN A 46 8.41 5.58 -18.73
N GLU A 47 7.93 4.59 -19.50
CA GLU A 47 6.90 3.66 -19.04
C GLU A 47 7.54 2.59 -18.16
N GLY A 48 7.02 2.38 -16.95
CA GLY A 48 7.52 1.45 -15.93
C GLY A 48 6.84 0.08 -15.94
N GLY A 49 6.14 -0.27 -17.03
CA GLY A 49 5.38 -1.52 -17.18
C GLY A 49 3.89 -1.41 -16.83
N GLU A 50 3.15 -2.49 -17.07
CA GLU A 50 1.75 -2.63 -16.61
C GLU A 50 1.73 -2.86 -15.09
N LEU A 51 0.80 -2.20 -14.39
CA LEU A 51 0.66 -2.24 -12.94
C LEU A 51 0.52 -3.67 -12.42
N ASP A 52 -0.31 -4.48 -13.06
CA ASP A 52 -0.61 -5.84 -12.60
C ASP A 52 0.60 -6.76 -12.69
N GLU A 53 1.39 -6.64 -13.77
CA GLU A 53 2.60 -7.43 -13.99
C GLU A 53 3.68 -7.08 -12.96
N VAL A 54 3.82 -5.79 -12.66
CA VAL A 54 4.79 -5.33 -11.66
C VAL A 54 4.35 -5.69 -10.25
N LEU A 55 3.05 -5.59 -9.93
CA LEU A 55 2.52 -6.06 -8.65
C LEU A 55 2.82 -7.55 -8.46
N ASP A 56 2.57 -8.40 -9.46
CA ASP A 56 2.87 -9.84 -9.35
C ASP A 56 4.36 -10.10 -9.05
N GLN A 57 5.27 -9.33 -9.67
CA GLN A 57 6.70 -9.45 -9.40
C GLN A 57 7.08 -9.00 -7.98
N LEU A 58 6.49 -7.91 -7.49
CA LEU A 58 6.75 -7.38 -6.15
C LEU A 58 6.15 -8.27 -5.05
N GLU A 59 4.98 -8.85 -5.29
CA GLU A 59 4.37 -9.87 -4.42
C GLU A 59 5.25 -11.12 -4.35
N ALA A 60 5.76 -11.60 -5.48
CA ALA A 60 6.68 -12.74 -5.53
C ALA A 60 8.01 -12.45 -4.80
N ALA A 61 8.43 -11.17 -4.76
CA ALA A 61 9.60 -10.73 -4.00
C ALA A 61 9.32 -10.55 -2.49
N GLY A 62 8.06 -10.63 -2.05
CA GLY A 62 7.66 -10.45 -0.65
C GLY A 62 7.60 -8.97 -0.22
N CYS A 63 7.21 -8.08 -1.11
CA CYS A 63 7.07 -6.66 -0.79
C CYS A 63 6.11 -6.45 0.40
N ALA A 64 6.55 -5.72 1.41
CA ALA A 64 5.81 -5.59 2.66
C ALA A 64 4.79 -4.45 2.68
N ARG A 65 4.84 -3.51 1.71
CA ARG A 65 3.96 -2.32 1.68
C ARG A 65 4.05 -1.57 0.36
N TYR A 66 2.93 -0.99 -0.05
CA TYR A 66 2.86 -0.12 -1.22
C TYR A 66 2.46 1.32 -0.88
N VAL A 67 3.02 2.27 -1.61
CA VAL A 67 2.53 3.65 -1.67
C VAL A 67 1.96 3.86 -3.07
N VAL A 68 0.64 3.97 -3.20
CA VAL A 68 -0.03 4.05 -4.50
C VAL A 68 -0.40 5.49 -4.79
N THR A 69 0.14 6.05 -5.87
CA THR A 69 -0.15 7.41 -6.32
C THR A 69 -0.85 7.37 -7.67
N ASP A 70 -2.08 7.91 -7.77
CA ASP A 70 -2.62 8.27 -9.10
C ASP A 70 -2.04 9.60 -9.52
N VAL A 71 -1.16 9.54 -10.51
CA VAL A 71 -0.36 10.69 -10.95
C VAL A 71 -1.17 11.69 -11.77
N THR A 72 -2.35 11.29 -12.25
CA THR A 72 -3.31 12.19 -12.91
C THR A 72 -4.14 12.98 -11.90
N LYS A 73 -4.10 12.57 -10.63
CA LYS A 73 -4.82 13.20 -9.52
C LYS A 73 -3.89 13.99 -8.61
N ASP A 74 -2.60 13.63 -8.56
CA ASP A 74 -1.63 14.33 -7.74
C ASP A 74 -1.58 15.84 -8.04
N GLY A 75 -1.59 16.65 -6.98
CA GLY A 75 -1.68 18.12 -7.06
C GLY A 75 -2.99 18.69 -7.66
N THR A 76 -3.92 17.88 -8.16
CA THR A 76 -5.14 18.39 -8.84
C THR A 76 -6.27 18.79 -7.90
N LEU A 77 -6.20 18.38 -6.64
CA LEU A 77 -7.23 18.60 -5.61
C LEU A 77 -8.63 18.05 -5.96
N ARG A 78 -8.70 16.99 -6.78
CA ARG A 78 -9.96 16.38 -7.26
C ARG A 78 -10.35 15.09 -6.52
N GLY A 79 -9.78 14.85 -5.35
CA GLY A 79 -9.96 13.63 -4.57
C GLY A 79 -9.06 12.47 -5.02
N PRO A 80 -8.87 11.47 -4.15
CA PRO A 80 -8.07 10.28 -4.43
C PRO A 80 -8.74 9.36 -5.45
N ASN A 81 -7.95 8.47 -6.06
CA ASN A 81 -8.49 7.45 -6.96
C ASN A 81 -8.89 6.19 -6.17
N ILE A 82 -10.15 6.13 -5.76
CA ILE A 82 -10.71 5.03 -4.97
C ILE A 82 -10.68 3.70 -5.73
N ASP A 83 -10.99 3.72 -7.03
CA ASP A 83 -11.02 2.51 -7.84
C ASP A 83 -9.63 1.88 -7.98
N LEU A 84 -8.60 2.71 -8.20
CA LEU A 84 -7.21 2.27 -8.22
C LEU A 84 -6.81 1.64 -6.88
N LEU A 85 -7.14 2.28 -5.76
CA LEU A 85 -6.80 1.75 -4.43
C LEU A 85 -7.49 0.42 -4.18
N ARG A 86 -8.78 0.29 -4.51
CA ARG A 86 -9.52 -0.99 -4.41
C ARG A 86 -8.90 -2.06 -5.29
N HIS A 87 -8.51 -1.71 -6.51
CA HIS A 87 -7.85 -2.63 -7.44
C HIS A 87 -6.55 -3.16 -6.84
N VAL A 88 -5.63 -2.29 -6.41
CA VAL A 88 -4.36 -2.73 -5.80
C VAL A 88 -4.62 -3.56 -4.54
N CYS A 89 -5.50 -3.13 -3.64
CA CYS A 89 -5.86 -3.88 -2.43
C CYS A 89 -6.46 -5.26 -2.73
N SER A 90 -7.08 -5.47 -3.90
CA SER A 90 -7.60 -6.79 -4.29
C SER A 90 -6.51 -7.76 -4.78
N ARG A 91 -5.28 -7.26 -4.98
CA ARG A 91 -4.15 -8.00 -5.56
C ARG A 91 -3.06 -8.31 -4.54
N THR A 92 -3.12 -7.74 -3.34
CA THR A 92 -2.10 -7.92 -2.29
C THR A 92 -2.73 -7.89 -0.90
N ASP A 93 -2.18 -8.68 0.01
CA ASP A 93 -2.47 -8.57 1.45
C ASP A 93 -1.54 -7.54 2.13
N ALA A 94 -0.53 -7.02 1.43
CA ALA A 94 0.36 -6.01 1.95
C ALA A 94 -0.38 -4.67 2.14
N PRO A 95 -0.11 -3.95 3.24
CA PRO A 95 -0.74 -2.65 3.47
C PRO A 95 -0.50 -1.65 2.33
N VAL A 96 -1.55 -0.89 2.00
CA VAL A 96 -1.52 0.15 0.97
C VAL A 96 -1.63 1.53 1.60
N ILE A 97 -0.74 2.45 1.21
CA ILE A 97 -0.82 3.86 1.55
C ILE A 97 -1.35 4.62 0.34
N ALA A 98 -2.46 5.33 0.50
CA ALA A 98 -3.04 6.18 -0.52
C ALA A 98 -2.23 7.48 -0.68
N SER A 99 -1.91 7.85 -1.92
CA SER A 99 -1.20 9.08 -2.26
C SER A 99 -1.82 9.74 -3.49
N GLY A 100 -1.76 11.07 -3.54
CA GLY A 100 -2.26 11.88 -4.67
C GLY A 100 -3.74 12.27 -4.57
N GLY A 101 -4.04 13.53 -4.90
CA GLY A 101 -5.40 14.03 -5.11
C GLY A 101 -6.22 14.40 -3.88
N ILE A 102 -5.80 13.99 -2.67
CA ILE A 102 -6.50 14.31 -1.41
C ILE A 102 -6.57 15.82 -1.20
N SER A 103 -7.77 16.37 -1.10
CA SER A 103 -8.02 17.81 -1.00
C SER A 103 -8.97 18.23 0.11
N THR A 104 -9.78 17.30 0.61
CA THR A 104 -10.82 17.58 1.61
C THR A 104 -10.78 16.59 2.77
N LEU A 105 -11.42 16.94 3.88
CA LEU A 105 -11.66 16.00 4.97
C LEU A 105 -12.60 14.85 4.56
N GLU A 106 -13.46 15.07 3.54
CA GLU A 106 -14.34 14.02 3.04
C GLU A 106 -13.56 12.93 2.30
N ASP A 107 -12.52 13.30 1.56
CA ASP A 107 -11.61 12.33 0.95
C ASP A 107 -11.01 11.39 2.00
N LEU A 108 -10.64 11.91 3.17
CA LEU A 108 -10.14 11.11 4.29
C LEU A 108 -11.20 10.17 4.87
N ARG A 109 -12.48 10.59 4.91
CA ARG A 109 -13.59 9.70 5.31
C ARG A 109 -13.74 8.53 4.34
N VAL A 110 -13.74 8.83 3.04
CA VAL A 110 -13.85 7.80 1.99
C VAL A 110 -12.66 6.84 2.05
N LEU A 111 -11.44 7.35 2.25
CA LEU A 111 -10.26 6.49 2.43
C LEU A 111 -10.35 5.60 3.68
N ARG A 112 -10.97 6.08 4.76
CA ARG A 112 -11.19 5.28 5.97
C ARG A 112 -12.09 4.07 5.71
N GLU A 113 -13.05 4.17 4.80
CA GLU A 113 -13.90 3.05 4.40
C GLU A 113 -13.13 1.94 3.66
N LEU A 114 -11.91 2.22 3.18
CA LEU A 114 -11.01 1.25 2.54
C LEU A 114 -10.07 0.53 3.52
N VAL A 115 -10.09 0.90 4.82
CA VAL A 115 -9.25 0.23 5.82
C VAL A 115 -9.49 -1.28 5.89
N PRO A 116 -10.74 -1.78 5.90
CA PRO A 116 -11.00 -3.22 5.88
C PRO A 116 -10.53 -3.92 4.61
N THR A 117 -10.29 -3.17 3.52
CA THR A 117 -9.80 -3.72 2.25
C THR A 117 -8.28 -3.71 2.13
N GLY A 118 -7.55 -3.00 3.00
CA GLY A 118 -6.08 -3.01 2.99
C GLY A 118 -5.40 -1.62 3.03
N VAL A 119 -6.16 -0.52 2.97
CA VAL A 119 -5.58 0.82 3.09
C VAL A 119 -5.18 1.10 4.55
N GLU A 120 -3.88 1.29 4.83
CA GLU A 120 -3.33 1.57 6.17
C GLU A 120 -3.25 3.07 6.46
N GLY A 121 -3.14 3.90 5.42
CA GLY A 121 -2.95 5.33 5.63
C GLY A 121 -2.99 6.15 4.35
N ALA A 122 -2.74 7.45 4.51
CA ALA A 122 -2.80 8.42 3.44
C ALA A 122 -1.65 9.44 3.55
N ILE A 123 -1.09 9.84 2.40
CA ILE A 123 -0.12 10.93 2.29
C ILE A 123 -0.85 12.17 1.79
N VAL A 124 -0.85 13.22 2.60
CA VAL A 124 -1.47 14.51 2.26
C VAL A 124 -0.39 15.58 2.16
N GLY A 125 -0.21 16.13 0.97
CA GLY A 125 0.76 17.20 0.70
C GLY A 125 0.07 18.55 0.48
N THR A 126 -0.33 18.81 -0.76
CA THR A 126 -0.82 20.11 -1.23
C THR A 126 -1.96 20.68 -0.38
N ALA A 127 -2.91 19.85 0.08
CA ALA A 127 -4.05 20.32 0.87
C ALA A 127 -3.65 20.86 2.26
N LEU A 128 -2.67 20.24 2.91
CA LEU A 128 -2.12 20.75 4.17
C LEU A 128 -1.29 22.01 3.92
N TYR A 129 -0.49 22.02 2.85
CA TYR A 129 0.34 23.17 2.50
C TYR A 129 -0.49 24.40 2.13
N SER A 130 -1.61 24.22 1.43
CA SER A 130 -2.52 25.32 1.04
C SER A 130 -3.49 25.73 2.14
N GLY A 131 -3.51 25.03 3.28
CA GLY A 131 -4.41 25.32 4.40
C GLY A 131 -5.86 24.93 4.16
N ALA A 132 -6.14 23.94 3.31
CA ALA A 132 -7.51 23.43 3.08
C ALA A 132 -8.12 22.84 4.37
N PHE A 133 -7.29 22.25 5.22
CA PHE A 133 -7.59 21.80 6.57
C PHE A 133 -6.29 21.66 7.37
N THR A 134 -6.39 21.55 8.70
CA THR A 134 -5.23 21.33 9.57
C THR A 134 -4.93 19.85 9.78
N ILE A 135 -3.72 19.53 10.22
CA ILE A 135 -3.35 18.15 10.54
C ILE A 135 -4.21 17.58 11.67
N GLU A 136 -4.62 18.40 12.64
CA GLU A 136 -5.51 17.99 13.73
C GLU A 136 -6.88 17.58 13.19
N GLN A 137 -7.46 18.37 12.29
CA GLN A 137 -8.73 18.05 11.64
C GLN A 137 -8.62 16.75 10.81
N ALA A 138 -7.50 16.56 10.11
CA ALA A 138 -7.24 15.34 9.35
C ALA A 138 -7.18 14.11 10.26
N LEU A 139 -6.47 14.21 11.39
CA LEU A 139 -6.33 13.12 12.36
C LEU A 139 -7.65 12.78 13.06
N ASP A 140 -8.47 13.78 13.38
CA ASP A 140 -9.78 13.54 13.99
C ASP A 140 -10.72 12.77 13.04
N VAL A 141 -10.57 12.94 11.73
CA VAL A 141 -11.32 12.18 10.71
C VAL A 141 -10.69 10.80 10.46
N ALA A 142 -9.37 10.74 10.27
CA ALA A 142 -8.66 9.50 9.96
C ALA A 142 -8.63 8.52 11.15
N GLY A 143 -8.73 9.02 12.38
CA GLY A 143 -8.49 8.28 13.61
C GLY A 143 -7.10 8.59 14.15
N ARG A 144 -7.00 8.89 15.45
CA ARG A 144 -5.70 9.23 16.05
C ARG A 144 -4.86 7.97 16.26
N PRO A 145 -3.52 8.08 16.16
CA PRO A 145 -2.64 6.97 16.47
C PRO A 145 -2.86 6.51 17.92
N GLY A 146 -3.37 5.28 18.11
CA GLY A 146 -3.63 4.69 19.43
C GLY A 146 -5.08 4.23 19.66
N ASP A 147 -6.03 4.67 18.84
CA ASP A 147 -7.47 4.43 19.08
C ASP A 147 -8.00 3.09 18.51
N GLY A 148 -7.13 2.19 18.04
CA GLY A 148 -7.54 0.86 17.59
C GLY A 148 -6.45 0.07 16.86
N VAL A 149 -5.79 -0.83 17.58
CA VAL A 149 -5.17 -2.02 16.99
C VAL A 149 -5.78 -3.20 17.71
N GLY A 150 -6.80 -3.81 17.10
CA GLY A 150 -7.32 -5.11 17.52
C GLY A 150 -6.24 -6.15 17.27
N GLU A 151 -5.88 -6.86 18.32
CA GLU A 151 -5.01 -8.03 18.30
C GLU A 151 -5.58 -9.08 17.34
N VAL A 152 -4.89 -9.31 16.22
CA VAL A 152 -5.17 -10.47 15.36
C VAL A 152 -4.43 -11.65 15.98
N ASP A 153 -5.15 -12.42 16.79
CA ASP A 153 -4.65 -13.65 17.40
C ASP A 153 -4.29 -14.66 16.31
N GLY A 154 -3.01 -15.00 16.23
CA GLY A 154 -2.45 -15.96 15.29
C GLY A 154 -2.87 -17.37 15.65
N GLY A 155 -4.03 -17.80 15.14
CA GLY A 155 -4.50 -19.17 15.26
C GLY A 155 -3.59 -20.17 14.54
N VAL A 156 -2.63 -20.75 15.28
CA VAL A 156 -1.90 -21.96 14.88
C VAL A 156 -2.93 -23.07 14.71
N ARG A 157 -3.14 -23.51 13.47
CA ARG A 157 -3.80 -24.79 13.18
C ARG A 157 -2.81 -25.90 13.49
N SER A 158 -3.03 -26.62 14.58
CA SER A 158 -2.37 -27.89 14.85
C SER A 158 -2.93 -28.95 13.91
N GLU A 159 -2.11 -29.43 12.97
CA GLU A 159 -2.38 -30.68 12.28
C GLU A 159 -2.12 -31.83 13.26
N GLY A 160 -3.20 -32.40 13.78
CA GLY A 160 -3.18 -33.61 14.59
C GLY A 160 -2.78 -34.80 13.73
N GLY A 161 -1.65 -35.41 14.07
CA GLY A 161 -1.23 -36.70 13.54
C GLY A 161 -2.24 -37.79 13.90
N SER A 162 -2.57 -38.61 12.90
CA SER A 162 -3.26 -39.89 13.09
C SER A 162 -2.21 -40.98 13.01
N ASP A 163 -1.96 -41.61 14.14
CA ASP A 163 -1.12 -42.78 14.34
C ASP A 163 -1.99 -44.02 14.09
N ASP A 164 -1.76 -44.76 13.00
CA ASP A 164 -2.43 -46.02 12.69
C ASP A 164 -1.51 -47.23 12.96
N GLY A 165 -1.24 -47.45 14.25
CA GLY A 165 -0.76 -48.72 14.80
C GLY A 165 -1.92 -49.69 15.02
N GLY A 166 -1.84 -50.87 14.40
CA GLY A 166 -2.95 -51.81 14.20
C GLY A 166 -3.29 -52.79 15.31
N HIS A 167 -4.13 -53.79 14.98
CA HIS A 167 -4.02 -55.22 15.35
C HIS A 167 -5.26 -55.98 14.84
N GLY A 168 -5.03 -57.12 14.16
CA GLY A 168 -6.10 -58.04 13.78
C GLY A 168 -5.62 -59.25 12.99
N ALA A 169 -4.92 -60.18 13.66
CA ALA A 169 -5.00 -61.64 13.50
C ALA A 169 -4.14 -62.33 14.57
#